data_AF-A0A8T2YD67-F1
#
_entry.id   AF-A0A8T2YD67-F1
#
_cell.length_a   1.000
_cell.length_b   1.000
_cell.length_c   1.000
_cell.angle_alpha   90.00
_cell.angle_beta   90.00
_cell.angle_gamma   90.00
#
_symmetry.space_group_name_H-M   'P 1'
#
loop_
_entity.id
_entity.type
_entity.pdbx_description
1 polymer ?
#
loop_
_entity_poly.entity_id
_entity_poly.type
_entity_poly.pdbx_seq_one_letter_code
_entity_poly.pdbx_strand_id
1 'polypeptide(L)'
;ARLLALASLNGDAEEDSEEDLGDNSQETWEEVDPDELSYEELLALGEVVGTESRGLSADIIDSLPSINYKAGSSQNGSNDSCVICRLDYENGETLTLLSCKHSYHSECINNWLKINKVCPVCSTEVSTAAHS
;
A
#
# COMPACT_ATOMS: atom_id res chain seq x y z
N ALA A 1 0.77 -11.92 41.25
CA ALA A 1 1.36 -13.25 41.50
C ALA A 1 0.25 -14.25 41.70
N ARG A 2 0.28 -15.38 40.96
CA ARG A 2 -0.46 -16.60 41.28
C ARG A 2 -0.34 -16.92 42.77
N LEU A 3 -1.39 -17.48 43.36
CA LEU A 3 -1.46 -18.84 43.97
C LEU A 3 -2.77 -18.91 44.77
N LEU A 4 -3.85 -19.45 44.18
CA LEU A 4 -4.34 -20.84 44.34
C LEU A 4 -4.79 -21.21 45.75
N ALA A 5 -6.08 -21.53 45.90
CA ALA A 5 -6.54 -22.85 46.36
C ALA A 5 -8.06 -22.99 46.20
N LEU A 6 -8.49 -23.93 45.35
CA LEU A 6 -9.83 -24.49 45.36
C LEU A 6 -9.85 -25.65 46.36
N ALA A 7 -10.71 -25.56 47.36
CA ALA A 7 -11.12 -26.69 48.19
C ALA A 7 -12.52 -27.17 47.78
N SER A 8 -12.66 -28.49 47.84
CA SER A 8 -13.72 -29.36 47.35
C SER A 8 -15.18 -28.93 47.54
N LEU A 9 -15.92 -29.03 46.43
CA LEU A 9 -17.25 -29.63 46.24
C LEU A 9 -18.08 -29.85 47.52
N ASN A 10 -19.14 -29.03 47.68
CA ASN A 10 -20.54 -29.48 47.72
C ASN A 10 -21.46 -28.30 48.12
N GLY A 11 -22.57 -28.16 47.39
CA GLY A 11 -23.83 -27.61 47.92
C GLY A 11 -24.02 -26.10 47.85
N ASP A 12 -24.94 -25.70 46.96
CA ASP A 12 -25.98 -24.68 47.16
C ASP A 12 -25.63 -23.30 47.78
N ALA A 13 -25.86 -22.29 46.94
CA ALA A 13 -26.50 -21.00 47.27
C ALA A 13 -25.61 -19.81 47.74
N GLU A 14 -25.76 -18.72 46.98
CA GLU A 14 -25.84 -17.30 47.40
C GLU A 14 -24.58 -16.42 47.27
N GLU A 15 -24.68 -15.52 46.28
CA GLU A 15 -24.39 -14.06 46.28
C GLU A 15 -23.29 -13.44 47.15
N ASP A 16 -22.54 -12.56 46.47
CA ASP A 16 -22.14 -11.20 46.88
C ASP A 16 -20.71 -10.96 47.41
N SER A 17 -19.92 -10.20 46.62
CA SER A 17 -19.16 -9.02 47.08
C SER A 17 -18.31 -8.42 45.94
N GLU A 18 -18.75 -7.26 45.47
CA GLU A 18 -18.00 -6.17 44.82
C GLU A 18 -16.79 -5.76 45.71
N GLU A 19 -15.69 -5.10 45.33
CA GLU A 19 -15.26 -4.28 44.20
C GLU A 19 -13.77 -3.88 44.44
N ASP A 20 -13.13 -3.37 43.37
CA ASP A 20 -12.03 -2.39 43.33
C ASP A 20 -10.59 -2.79 43.71
N LEU A 21 -9.71 -2.85 42.70
CA LEU A 21 -8.32 -2.36 42.78
C LEU A 21 -7.87 -1.87 41.39
N GLY A 22 -7.84 -0.55 41.19
CA GLY A 22 -7.17 0.07 40.05
C GLY A 22 -5.64 0.10 40.17
N ASP A 23 -4.93 -0.08 39.04
CA ASP A 23 -3.76 0.75 38.66
C ASP A 23 -3.41 0.53 37.17
N ASN A 24 -3.01 1.62 36.56
CA ASN A 24 -2.84 1.94 35.15
C ASN A 24 -1.55 1.35 34.53
N SER A 25 -1.47 1.37 33.20
CA SER A 25 -0.29 1.18 32.35
C SER A 25 0.19 -0.23 32.02
N GLN A 26 -0.53 -0.93 31.13
CA GLN A 26 0.14 -1.63 30.04
C GLN A 26 -0.84 -1.74 28.87
N GLU A 27 -0.53 -1.05 27.77
CA GLU A 27 -1.27 -1.04 26.52
C GLU A 27 -1.71 -2.46 26.15
N THR A 28 -2.98 -2.77 26.42
CA THR A 28 -3.66 -3.88 25.80
C THR A 28 -3.81 -3.46 24.34
N TRP A 29 -2.86 -3.85 23.52
CA TRP A 29 -3.16 -4.13 22.12
C TRP A 29 -4.21 -5.23 22.17
N GLU A 30 -5.49 -4.82 22.29
CA GLU A 30 -6.62 -5.71 22.05
C GLU A 30 -6.40 -6.21 20.63
N GLU A 31 -6.01 -7.47 20.53
CA GLU A 31 -5.88 -8.16 19.26
C GLU A 31 -7.27 -8.17 18.65
N VAL A 32 -7.54 -7.19 17.79
CA VAL A 32 -8.78 -7.11 17.04
C VAL A 32 -8.81 -8.36 16.16
N ASP A 33 -9.61 -9.36 16.55
CA ASP A 33 -9.80 -10.56 15.76
C ASP A 33 -10.51 -10.16 14.45
N PRO A 34 -9.83 -10.23 13.29
CA PRO A 34 -10.41 -9.82 12.01
C PRO A 34 -11.66 -10.63 11.65
N ASP A 35 -11.84 -11.82 12.24
CA ASP A 35 -12.94 -12.74 11.97
C ASP A 35 -14.14 -12.55 12.93
N GLU A 36 -14.00 -11.81 14.03
CA GLU A 36 -15.10 -11.52 14.99
C GLU A 36 -15.77 -10.14 14.77
N LEU A 37 -15.17 -9.27 13.94
CA LEU A 37 -15.75 -7.96 13.62
C LEU A 37 -17.14 -8.10 12.98
N SER A 38 -18.10 -7.37 13.54
CA SER A 38 -19.46 -7.35 13.01
C SER A 38 -19.51 -6.70 11.62
N TYR A 39 -20.51 -7.07 10.82
CA TYR A 39 -20.73 -6.48 9.50
C TYR A 39 -20.92 -4.95 9.57
N GLU A 40 -21.50 -4.43 10.65
CA GLU A 40 -21.65 -3.00 10.90
C GLU A 40 -20.32 -2.30 11.18
N GLU A 41 -19.42 -2.93 11.95
CA GLU A 41 -18.06 -2.41 12.18
C GLU A 41 -17.22 -2.45 10.89
N LEU A 42 -17.31 -3.52 10.09
CA LEU A 42 -16.63 -3.61 8.80
C LEU A 42 -17.14 -2.57 7.79
N LEU A 43 -18.45 -2.27 7.78
CA LEU A 43 -19.03 -1.24 6.93
C LEU A 43 -18.60 0.16 7.38
N ALA A 44 -18.52 0.39 8.70
CA ALA A 44 -18.05 1.64 9.28
C ALA A 44 -16.57 1.92 8.94
N LEU A 45 -15.72 0.88 8.85
CA LEU A 45 -14.34 1.03 8.39
C LEU A 45 -14.26 1.52 6.94
N GLY A 46 -15.16 1.06 6.06
CA GLY A 46 -15.22 1.51 4.67
C GLY A 46 -15.70 2.96 4.51
N GLU A 47 -16.47 3.49 5.47
CA GLU A 47 -16.91 4.89 5.47
C GLU A 47 -15.85 5.83 6.06
N VAL A 48 -15.10 5.38 7.08
CA VAL A 48 -13.96 6.12 7.65
C VAL A 48 -12.78 6.18 6.67
N VAL A 49 -12.51 5.09 5.95
CA VAL A 49 -11.47 5.01 4.93
C VAL A 49 -12.09 5.42 3.59
N GLY A 50 -12.21 6.72 3.35
CA GLY A 50 -12.74 7.24 2.09
C GLY A 50 -12.01 6.72 0.84
N THR A 51 -12.52 7.05 -0.36
CA THR A 51 -11.87 6.67 -1.63
C THR A 51 -10.62 7.50 -1.89
N GLU A 52 -9.45 6.99 -1.50
CA GLU A 52 -8.18 7.62 -1.87
C GLU A 52 -7.84 7.30 -3.33
N SER A 53 -7.72 8.36 -4.15
CA SER A 53 -7.17 8.25 -5.50
C SER A 53 -5.67 7.99 -5.41
N ARG A 54 -5.27 6.71 -5.50
CA ARG A 54 -3.85 6.29 -5.44
C ARG A 54 -3.08 6.56 -6.73
N GLY A 55 -3.78 6.81 -7.83
CA GLY A 55 -3.20 7.09 -9.15
C GLY A 55 -3.08 8.58 -9.47
N LEU A 56 -2.44 8.86 -10.60
CA LEU A 56 -2.35 10.18 -11.22
C LEU A 56 -3.51 10.41 -12.19
N SER A 57 -3.88 11.68 -12.43
CA SER A 57 -4.85 12.02 -13.47
C SER A 57 -4.27 11.78 -14.87
N ALA A 58 -5.13 11.52 -15.85
CA ALA A 58 -4.71 11.29 -17.23
C ALA A 58 -3.89 12.47 -17.79
N ASP A 59 -4.27 13.71 -17.46
CA ASP A 59 -3.57 14.93 -17.90
C ASP A 59 -2.11 14.97 -17.41
N ILE A 60 -1.88 14.53 -16.16
CA ILE A 60 -0.52 14.48 -15.57
C ILE A 60 0.29 13.38 -16.25
N ILE A 61 -0.31 12.22 -16.50
CA ILE A 61 0.33 11.08 -17.16
C ILE A 61 0.77 11.44 -18.58
N ASP A 62 -0.09 12.11 -19.35
CA ASP A 62 0.19 12.52 -20.72
C ASP A 62 1.27 13.62 -20.81
N SER A 63 1.48 14.37 -19.72
CA SER A 63 2.53 15.39 -19.64
C SER A 63 3.93 14.83 -19.31
N LEU A 64 4.04 13.52 -19.04
CA LEU A 64 5.32 12.90 -18.70
C LEU A 64 6.28 12.87 -19.91
N PRO A 65 7.60 12.99 -19.66
CA PRO A 65 8.55 13.04 -20.74
C PRO A 65 8.64 11.67 -21.43
N SER A 66 8.39 11.67 -22.74
CA SER A 66 8.48 10.50 -23.61
C SER A 66 9.67 10.62 -24.56
N ILE A 67 10.31 9.49 -24.83
CA ILE A 67 11.44 9.33 -25.73
C ILE A 67 11.12 8.22 -26.73
N ASN A 68 11.62 8.36 -27.96
CA ASN A 68 11.54 7.26 -28.93
C ASN A 68 12.79 6.40 -28.84
N TYR A 69 12.61 5.12 -28.54
CA TYR A 69 13.71 4.17 -28.48
C TYR A 69 14.34 3.98 -29.85
N LYS A 70 15.67 4.04 -29.90
CA LYS A 70 16.45 3.80 -31.12
C LYS A 70 17.46 2.70 -30.87
N ALA A 71 17.23 1.54 -31.48
CA ALA A 71 18.15 0.42 -31.37
C ALA A 71 19.54 0.81 -31.92
N GLY A 72 20.58 0.61 -31.11
CA GLY A 72 21.97 0.94 -31.47
C GLY A 72 22.42 2.36 -31.11
N SER A 73 21.52 3.22 -30.61
CA SER A 73 21.94 4.45 -29.91
C SER A 73 22.22 4.06 -28.46
N SER A 74 23.47 4.16 -28.01
CA SER A 74 23.84 3.95 -26.59
C SER A 74 23.20 5.06 -25.73
N GLN A 75 21.91 4.94 -25.46
CA GLN A 75 21.16 5.84 -24.58
C GLN A 75 21.34 5.33 -23.15
N ASN A 76 22.51 5.64 -22.60
CA ASN A 76 22.77 5.89 -21.19
C ASN A 76 21.92 5.11 -20.16
N GLY A 77 22.34 3.86 -19.84
CA GLY A 77 22.12 3.24 -18.53
C GLY A 77 20.71 2.75 -18.18
N SER A 78 19.75 2.79 -19.10
CA SER A 78 18.44 2.15 -18.94
C SER A 78 18.52 0.68 -19.36
N ASN A 79 17.80 -0.21 -18.67
CA ASN A 79 17.60 -1.59 -19.14
C ASN A 79 16.97 -1.56 -20.55
N ASP A 80 17.34 -2.49 -21.42
CA ASP A 80 16.81 -2.61 -22.79
C ASP A 80 15.43 -3.32 -22.84
N SER A 81 14.76 -3.42 -21.69
CA SER A 81 13.48 -4.11 -21.56
C SER A 81 12.56 -3.46 -20.53
N CYS A 82 11.26 -3.60 -20.78
CA CYS A 82 10.22 -3.09 -19.91
C CYS A 82 9.90 -4.08 -18.81
N VAL A 83 10.07 -3.70 -17.55
CA VAL A 83 9.79 -4.60 -16.40
C VAL A 83 8.29 -4.87 -16.19
N ILE A 84 7.40 -4.06 -16.80
CA ILE A 84 5.94 -4.21 -16.67
C ILE A 84 5.45 -5.34 -17.58
N CYS A 85 5.76 -5.29 -18.87
CA CYS A 85 5.35 -6.32 -19.84
C CYS A 85 6.40 -7.42 -20.04
N ARG A 86 7.62 -7.24 -19.53
CA ARG A 86 8.77 -8.15 -19.65
C ARG A 86 9.21 -8.40 -21.10
N LEU A 87 8.99 -7.41 -21.96
CA LEU A 87 9.42 -7.42 -23.36
C LEU A 87 10.59 -6.45 -23.55
N ASP A 88 11.48 -6.81 -24.46
CA ASP A 88 12.58 -5.96 -24.90
C ASP A 88 12.04 -4.79 -25.73
N TYR A 89 12.79 -3.67 -25.73
CA TYR A 89 12.40 -2.50 -26.49
C TYR A 89 12.74 -2.65 -27.98
N GLU A 90 11.79 -2.29 -28.84
CA GLU A 90 11.92 -2.29 -30.28
C GLU A 90 12.14 -0.88 -30.84
N ASN A 91 12.90 -0.79 -31.93
CA ASN A 91 13.22 0.49 -32.55
C ASN A 91 11.96 1.22 -33.02
N GLY A 92 11.77 2.46 -32.55
CA GLY A 92 10.60 3.27 -32.85
C GLY A 92 9.50 3.20 -31.79
N GLU A 93 9.65 2.37 -30.76
CA GLU A 93 8.72 2.37 -29.63
C GLU A 93 8.86 3.64 -28.80
N THR A 94 7.73 4.12 -28.28
CA THR A 94 7.69 5.28 -27.40
C THR A 94 7.82 4.83 -25.95
N LEU A 95 8.90 5.24 -25.31
CA LEU A 95 9.16 4.98 -23.90
C LEU A 95 8.86 6.24 -23.09
N THR A 96 8.37 6.06 -21.87
CA THR A 96 8.20 7.15 -20.92
C THR A 96 9.28 7.03 -19.86
N LEU A 97 9.98 8.13 -19.62
CA LEU A 97 11.05 8.23 -18.64
C LEU A 97 10.51 8.91 -17.38
N LEU A 98 10.58 8.23 -16.24
CA LEU A 98 10.16 8.83 -14.97
C LEU A 98 11.26 9.76 -14.42
N SER A 99 10.90 10.64 -13.48
CA SER A 99 11.85 11.50 -12.76
C SER A 99 12.96 10.73 -12.04
N CYS A 100 12.69 9.48 -11.65
CA CYS A 100 13.65 8.54 -11.07
C CYS A 100 14.58 7.87 -12.09
N LYS A 101 14.53 8.27 -13.38
CA LYS A 101 15.34 7.75 -14.51
C LYS A 101 15.04 6.31 -14.93
N HIS A 102 13.93 5.74 -14.48
CA HIS A 102 13.47 4.44 -14.98
C HIS A 102 12.59 4.63 -16.22
N SER A 103 12.83 3.80 -17.24
CA SER A 103 12.12 3.80 -18.52
C SER A 103 11.14 2.64 -18.60
N TYR A 104 10.04 2.85 -19.30
CA TYR A 104 8.97 1.86 -19.55
C TYR A 104 8.34 2.14 -20.91
N HIS A 105 7.66 1.16 -21.52
CA HIS A 105 6.74 1.48 -22.61
C HIS A 105 5.71 2.49 -22.11
N SER A 106 5.43 3.51 -22.92
CA SER A 106 4.51 4.59 -22.53
C SER A 106 3.13 4.03 -22.17
N GLU A 107 2.61 3.07 -22.94
CA GLU A 107 1.34 2.42 -22.63
C GLU A 107 1.37 1.65 -21.30
N CYS A 108 2.46 0.92 -21.05
CA CYS A 108 2.61 0.11 -19.83
C CYS A 108 2.61 0.98 -18.57
N ILE A 109 3.42 2.05 -18.56
CA ILE A 109 3.51 2.92 -17.39
C ILE A 109 2.28 3.80 -17.24
N ASN A 110 1.63 4.23 -18.33
CA ASN A 110 0.39 5.00 -18.25
C ASN A 110 -0.72 4.20 -17.57
N ASN A 111 -0.85 2.90 -17.88
CA ASN A 111 -1.83 2.05 -17.22
C ASN A 111 -1.50 1.79 -15.74
N TRP A 112 -0.20 1.70 -15.40
CA TRP A 112 0.23 1.59 -14.02
C TRP A 112 -0.08 2.86 -13.21
N LEU A 113 0.26 4.04 -13.74
CA LEU A 113 0.12 5.32 -13.05
C LEU A 113 -1.33 5.74 -12.81
N LYS A 114 -2.29 5.21 -13.58
CA LYS A 114 -3.73 5.36 -13.31
C LYS A 114 -4.14 4.74 -11.98
N ILE A 115 -3.42 3.72 -11.51
CA ILE A 115 -3.74 2.96 -10.31
C ILE A 115 -2.79 3.35 -9.16
N ASN A 116 -1.51 3.58 -9.47
CA ASN A 116 -0.48 3.82 -8.48
C ASN A 116 0.53 4.86 -8.95
N LYS A 117 0.64 5.98 -8.23
CA LYS A 117 1.56 7.09 -8.54
C LYS A 117 3.05 6.83 -8.26
N VAL A 118 3.44 5.60 -7.91
CA VAL A 118 4.85 5.25 -7.60
C VAL A 118 5.53 4.47 -8.72
N CYS A 119 6.84 4.63 -8.86
CA CYS A 119 7.65 3.85 -9.79
C CYS A 119 7.68 2.36 -9.39
N PRO A 120 7.43 1.42 -10.34
CA PRO A 120 7.49 -0.03 -10.07
C PRO A 120 8.85 -0.57 -9.59
N VAL A 121 9.94 0.15 -9.84
CA VAL A 121 11.30 -0.33 -9.55
C VAL A 121 11.84 0.24 -8.23
N CYS A 122 11.61 1.52 -7.97
CA CYS A 122 12.19 2.21 -6.80
C CYS A 122 11.17 2.73 -5.79
N SER A 123 9.87 2.58 -6.05
CA SER A 123 8.77 3.11 -5.22
C SER A 123 8.78 4.63 -5.01
N THR A 124 9.61 5.37 -5.75
CA THR A 124 9.59 6.84 -5.74
C THR A 124 8.31 7.36 -6.41
N GLU A 125 7.64 8.33 -5.78
CA GLU A 125 6.48 9.00 -6.36
C GLU A 125 6.84 9.72 -7.67
N VAL A 126 6.00 9.54 -8.68
CA VAL A 126 6.14 10.22 -9.97
C VAL A 126 5.59 11.63 -9.82
N SER A 127 6.47 12.62 -9.97
CA SER A 127 6.12 14.05 -9.95
C SER A 127 6.43 14.66 -11.32
N THR A 128 5.50 15.46 -11.85
CA THR A 128 5.67 16.23 -13.10
C THR A 128 6.45 17.53 -12.92
N ALA A 129 6.79 17.89 -11.68
CA ALA A 129 7.64 19.04 -11.38
C ALA A 129 9.08 18.71 -11.78
N ALA A 130 9.50 19.21 -12.95
CA ALA A 130 10.91 19.40 -13.24
C ALA A 130 11.51 20.25 -12.11
N HIS A 131 12.38 19.65 -11.28
CA HIS A 131 13.20 20.41 -10.36
C HIS A 131 14.08 21.34 -11.21
N SER A 132 13.75 22.64 -11.16
CA SER A 132 14.51 23.77 -11.66
C SER A 132 15.93 23.81 -11.13
#